data_AF-D9VWV5-F1
#
_entry.id   AF-D9VWV5-F1
#
_cell.length_a   1.000
_cell.length_b   1.000
_cell.length_c   1.000
_cell.angle_alpha   90.00
_cell.angle_beta   90.00
_cell.angle_gamma   90.00
#
_symmetry.space_group_name_H-M   'P 1'
#
loop_
_entity.id
_entity.type
_entity.pdbx_description
1 polymer ?
#
loop_
_entity_poly.entity_id
_entity_poly.type
_entity_poly.pdbx_seq_one_letter_code
_entity_poly.pdbx_strand_id
1 'polypeptide(L)'
;MKRTRTAALALAAAAAAVAPALGQASATAAPGTGYLQDPAGGEHEMKSQWTKDQKHKLEGQVRFHPGIRYGTVSRPSHPHDPRGERQVPDPDTLSWEPSYEFAWAVSDVLVNKGLTTKNGTHPIVVHAVLRDERGVARAEVERKLTGQPATGRQKVAGGKRIACDTGEYTVEWSVTRTHYGTLTGSLRWDSGCERHREAFSAENGRA
;
A
#
# COMPACT_ATOMS: atom_id res chain seq x y z
N MET A 1 -19.07 -24.38 -17.64
CA MET A 1 -19.60 -23.47 -16.60
C MET A 1 -20.41 -24.26 -15.58
N LYS A 2 -19.92 -24.40 -14.35
CA LYS A 2 -20.71 -24.78 -13.17
C LYS A 2 -20.17 -24.00 -11.98
N ARG A 3 -20.99 -23.09 -11.43
CA ARG A 3 -20.71 -22.35 -10.19
C ARG A 3 -21.41 -23.10 -9.06
N THR A 4 -20.65 -23.54 -8.07
CA THR A 4 -21.23 -24.16 -6.87
C THR A 4 -20.82 -23.32 -5.67
N ARG A 5 -21.79 -22.64 -5.06
CA ARG A 5 -21.66 -22.00 -3.74
C ARG A 5 -22.23 -22.99 -2.73
N THR A 6 -21.46 -23.36 -1.72
CA THR A 6 -21.97 -24.15 -0.60
C THR A 6 -21.54 -23.50 0.70
N ALA A 7 -22.51 -23.03 1.47
CA ALA A 7 -22.37 -22.58 2.84
C ALA A 7 -22.75 -23.74 3.77
N ALA A 8 -22.05 -23.90 4.89
CA ALA A 8 -22.49 -24.74 6.00
C ALA A 8 -22.23 -24.00 7.31
N LEU A 9 -23.33 -23.75 8.03
CA LEU A 9 -23.45 -23.20 9.38
C LEU A 9 -23.57 -24.35 10.39
N ALA A 10 -22.83 -24.27 11.50
CA ALA A 10 -23.18 -24.71 12.87
C ALA A 10 -21.90 -24.56 13.74
N LEU A 11 -21.77 -23.52 14.59
CA LEU A 11 -22.17 -23.43 16.02
C LEU A 11 -21.80 -24.67 16.87
N ALA A 12 -21.25 -24.59 18.09
CA ALA A 12 -20.54 -23.63 18.93
C ALA A 12 -20.29 -24.36 20.29
N ALA A 13 -19.12 -24.18 20.93
CA ALA A 13 -18.89 -24.22 22.40
C ALA A 13 -17.37 -24.11 22.67
N ALA A 14 -16.82 -22.93 22.92
CA ALA A 14 -16.71 -22.26 24.23
C ALA A 14 -15.55 -22.78 25.10
N ALA A 15 -14.42 -22.08 25.02
CA ALA A 15 -13.51 -21.91 26.14
C ALA A 15 -13.05 -20.44 26.13
N ALA A 16 -13.33 -19.75 27.23
CA ALA A 16 -13.13 -18.33 27.41
C ALA A 16 -11.65 -17.98 27.50
N ALA A 17 -11.21 -17.04 26.67
CA ALA A 17 -10.05 -16.20 26.94
C ALA A 17 -10.29 -14.84 26.29
N VAL A 18 -10.77 -13.91 27.11
CA VAL A 18 -10.58 -12.45 27.06
C VAL A 18 -10.48 -11.82 25.66
N ALA A 19 -11.61 -11.34 25.15
CA ALA A 19 -11.63 -10.30 24.11
C ALA A 19 -11.41 -8.91 24.78
N PRO A 20 -10.82 -7.92 24.09
CA PRO A 20 -11.56 -7.25 23.03
C PRO A 20 -10.78 -6.98 21.74
N ALA A 21 -11.52 -7.05 20.63
CA ALA A 21 -11.35 -6.26 19.42
C ALA A 21 -10.06 -6.47 18.58
N LEU A 22 -10.09 -7.47 17.68
CA LEU A 22 -9.33 -7.44 16.42
C LEU A 22 -10.01 -6.58 15.33
N GLY A 23 -10.84 -5.62 15.74
CA GLY A 23 -11.35 -4.57 14.86
C GLY A 23 -10.41 -3.37 14.91
N GLN A 24 -9.84 -3.01 13.76
CA GLN A 24 -9.31 -1.67 13.45
C GLN A 24 -8.92 -0.83 14.67
N ALA A 25 -7.83 -1.19 15.34
CA ALA A 25 -7.09 -0.22 16.12
C ALA A 25 -6.38 0.68 15.11
N SER A 26 -7.07 1.77 14.73
CA SER A 26 -6.41 2.97 14.24
C SER A 26 -5.27 3.24 15.21
N ALA A 27 -4.03 3.03 14.77
CA ALA A 27 -2.87 3.32 15.58
C ALA A 27 -2.80 4.84 15.76
N THR A 28 -3.49 5.34 16.79
CA THR A 28 -3.23 6.65 17.37
C THR A 28 -1.80 6.62 17.89
N ALA A 29 -0.89 7.24 17.13
CA ALA A 29 0.48 7.42 17.56
C ALA A 29 0.50 8.28 18.83
N ALA A 30 1.07 7.74 19.90
CA ALA A 30 1.34 8.46 21.14
C ALA A 30 2.41 9.54 20.90
N PRO A 31 2.35 10.68 21.61
CA PRO A 31 3.34 11.74 21.47
C PRO A 31 4.69 11.31 22.06
N GLY A 32 5.74 11.29 21.24
CA GLY A 32 7.12 11.14 21.70
C GLY A 32 7.85 9.86 21.31
N THR A 33 7.25 8.95 20.54
CA THR A 33 7.99 7.84 19.91
C THR A 33 8.50 8.25 18.54
N GLY A 34 9.76 7.93 18.27
CA GLY A 34 10.48 8.31 17.05
C GLY A 34 9.69 7.98 15.79
N TYR A 35 9.84 8.86 14.80
CA TYR A 35 9.43 8.67 13.42
C TYR A 35 9.53 7.19 13.05
N LEU A 36 8.38 6.56 12.83
CA LEU A 36 8.34 5.14 12.51
C LEU A 36 8.94 4.96 11.11
N GLN A 37 10.26 4.82 11.07
CA GLN A 37 11.00 4.35 9.91
C GLN A 37 10.43 2.99 9.53
N ASP A 38 10.13 2.83 8.25
CA ASP A 38 9.70 1.55 7.70
C ASP A 38 10.94 0.79 7.18
N PRO A 39 11.23 -0.42 7.67
CA PRO A 39 12.36 -1.22 7.22
C PRO A 39 12.18 -1.82 5.80
N ALA A 40 11.02 -1.64 5.14
CA ALA A 40 10.70 -2.33 3.90
C ALA A 40 10.15 -1.42 2.76
N GLY A 41 10.53 -0.14 2.74
CA GLY A 41 10.28 0.80 1.63
C GLY A 41 11.58 1.27 0.98
N GLY A 42 11.61 1.40 -0.35
CA GLY A 42 12.83 1.79 -1.09
C GLY A 42 13.29 3.24 -0.83
N GLU A 43 12.42 4.10 -0.29
CA GLU A 43 12.83 5.37 0.32
C GLU A 43 12.88 5.17 1.84
N HIS A 44 14.09 5.22 2.42
CA HIS A 44 14.32 4.94 3.85
C HIS A 44 14.19 6.18 4.75
N GLU A 45 14.09 7.38 4.15
CA GLU A 45 14.05 8.66 4.86
C GLU A 45 12.84 9.50 4.41
N MET A 46 12.28 10.27 5.34
CA MET A 46 11.26 11.26 4.98
C MET A 46 11.90 12.41 4.21
N LYS A 47 11.40 12.68 3.00
CA LYS A 47 11.75 13.90 2.29
C LYS A 47 11.15 15.09 3.02
N SER A 48 11.81 16.25 2.96
CA SER A 48 11.29 17.44 3.59
C SER A 48 11.52 18.70 2.79
N GLN A 49 10.63 19.66 2.97
CA GLN A 49 10.66 20.95 2.31
C GLN A 49 10.13 22.02 3.25
N TRP A 50 10.86 23.13 3.31
CA TRP A 50 10.39 24.36 3.94
C TRP A 50 9.47 25.12 2.98
N THR A 51 8.40 25.69 3.50
CA THR A 51 7.53 26.60 2.76
C THR A 51 8.26 27.89 2.44
N LYS A 52 7.76 28.64 1.45
CA LYS A 52 8.40 29.88 0.98
C LYS A 52 8.55 30.93 2.09
N ASP A 53 7.62 30.96 3.03
CA ASP A 53 7.66 31.86 4.18
C ASP A 53 8.66 31.42 5.28
N GLN A 54 9.33 30.27 5.12
CA GLN A 54 10.26 29.67 6.08
C GLN A 54 9.65 29.42 7.48
N LYS A 55 8.31 29.43 7.57
CA LYS A 55 7.59 29.22 8.83
C LYS A 55 7.02 27.83 8.95
N HIS A 56 6.95 27.07 7.87
CA HIS A 56 6.37 25.75 7.89
C HIS A 56 7.29 24.75 7.20
N LYS A 57 7.35 23.54 7.75
CA LYS A 57 8.06 22.41 7.16
C LYS A 57 7.06 21.31 6.86
N LEU A 58 7.06 20.84 5.62
CA LEU A 58 6.35 19.65 5.20
C LEU A 58 7.35 18.52 5.04
N GLU A 59 7.10 17.40 5.70
CA GLU A 59 7.84 16.16 5.56
C GLU A 59 6.89 15.12 4.99
N GLY A 60 7.38 14.25 4.10
CA GLY A 60 6.55 13.23 3.47
C GLY A 60 7.36 12.05 2.93
N GLN A 61 6.69 10.93 2.80
CA GLN A 61 7.23 9.67 2.31
C GLN A 61 6.10 8.87 1.67
N VAL A 62 6.42 8.04 0.68
CA VAL A 62 5.51 7.02 0.17
C VAL A 62 6.11 5.63 0.34
N ARG A 63 5.24 4.65 0.62
CA ARG A 63 5.54 3.24 0.42
C ARG A 63 4.64 2.68 -0.68
N PHE A 64 5.27 2.00 -1.62
CA PHE A 64 4.58 1.32 -2.71
C PHE A 64 4.36 -0.15 -2.38
N HIS A 65 3.14 -0.65 -2.63
CA HIS A 65 2.76 -2.04 -2.41
C HIS A 65 2.21 -2.62 -3.73
N PRO A 66 2.98 -3.44 -4.47
CA PRO A 66 2.58 -3.93 -5.80
C PRO A 66 1.51 -5.01 -5.80
N GLY A 67 1.21 -5.65 -4.65
CA GLY A 67 0.07 -6.55 -4.38
C GLY A 67 -0.36 -7.50 -5.51
N ILE A 68 -0.14 -8.81 -5.40
CA ILE A 68 -0.52 -9.73 -6.49
C ILE A 68 -1.98 -10.19 -6.43
N ARG A 69 -2.61 -10.35 -7.60
CA ARG A 69 -3.94 -10.94 -7.78
C ARG A 69 -3.90 -12.03 -8.82
N TYR A 70 -4.63 -13.11 -8.55
CA TYR A 70 -4.77 -14.26 -9.43
C TYR A 70 -6.13 -14.95 -9.19
N GLY A 71 -6.63 -15.61 -10.23
CA GLY A 71 -7.70 -16.60 -10.16
C GLY A 71 -7.14 -18.00 -9.91
N THR A 72 -8.03 -18.97 -9.73
CA THR A 72 -7.66 -20.38 -9.57
C THR A 72 -8.34 -21.23 -10.62
N VAL A 73 -7.68 -22.33 -11.00
CA VAL A 73 -8.20 -23.36 -11.89
C VAL A 73 -8.17 -24.72 -11.21
N SER A 74 -9.20 -25.53 -11.48
CA SER A 74 -9.20 -26.94 -11.08
C SER A 74 -8.14 -27.70 -11.88
N ARG A 75 -7.27 -28.44 -11.20
CA ARG A 75 -6.34 -29.39 -11.81
C ARG A 75 -6.46 -30.75 -11.14
N PRO A 76 -6.17 -31.85 -11.87
CA PRO A 76 -6.09 -33.17 -11.25
C PRO A 76 -5.10 -33.14 -10.08
N SER A 77 -5.51 -33.69 -8.94
CA SER A 77 -4.61 -33.89 -7.81
C SER A 77 -3.62 -35.03 -8.10
N HIS A 78 -2.65 -35.23 -7.21
CA HIS A 78 -1.79 -36.40 -7.26
C HIS A 78 -2.67 -37.68 -7.27
N PRO A 79 -2.30 -38.75 -8.00
CA PRO A 79 -3.11 -39.97 -8.11
C PRO A 79 -3.51 -40.63 -6.78
N HIS A 80 -2.81 -40.30 -5.69
CA HIS A 80 -3.07 -40.80 -4.33
C HIS A 80 -3.78 -39.79 -3.42
N ASP A 81 -4.18 -38.62 -3.93
CA ASP A 81 -4.97 -37.64 -3.17
C ASP A 81 -6.47 -37.97 -3.31
N PRO A 82 -7.18 -38.24 -2.20
CA PRO A 82 -8.59 -38.63 -2.23
C PRO A 82 -9.54 -37.54 -2.74
N ARG A 83 -9.08 -36.30 -2.93
CA ARG A 83 -9.92 -35.17 -3.37
C ARG A 83 -10.16 -35.11 -4.87
N GLY A 84 -9.42 -35.86 -5.69
CA GLY A 84 -9.57 -35.95 -7.16
C GLY A 84 -9.18 -34.69 -7.94
N GLU A 85 -9.52 -33.50 -7.45
CA GLU A 85 -9.17 -32.20 -8.01
C GLU A 85 -8.65 -31.24 -6.93
N ARG A 86 -7.64 -30.44 -7.29
CA ARG A 86 -7.10 -29.34 -6.49
C ARG A 86 -7.32 -28.00 -7.19
N GLN A 87 -7.66 -26.97 -6.42
CA GLN A 87 -7.65 -25.59 -6.90
C GLN A 87 -6.21 -25.06 -6.84
N VAL A 88 -5.66 -24.69 -7.98
CA VAL A 88 -4.32 -24.08 -8.05
C VAL A 88 -4.41 -22.68 -8.65
N PRO A 89 -3.49 -21.76 -8.30
CA PRO A 89 -3.39 -20.47 -8.96
C PRO A 89 -3.28 -20.62 -10.48
N ASP A 90 -3.93 -19.71 -11.20
CA ASP A 90 -3.88 -19.63 -12.65
C ASP A 90 -2.87 -18.55 -13.08
N PRO A 91 -1.71 -18.93 -13.67
CA PRO A 91 -0.69 -17.96 -14.09
C PRO A 91 -1.20 -16.99 -15.16
N ASP A 92 -2.21 -17.37 -15.96
CA ASP A 92 -2.75 -16.52 -17.03
C ASP A 92 -3.60 -15.36 -16.49
N THR A 93 -3.99 -15.43 -15.22
CA THR A 93 -4.80 -14.41 -14.54
C THR A 93 -3.98 -13.51 -13.62
N LEU A 94 -2.65 -13.67 -13.63
CA LEU A 94 -1.72 -12.89 -12.82
C LEU A 94 -1.79 -11.40 -13.17
N SER A 95 -2.00 -10.58 -12.15
CA SER A 95 -1.98 -9.13 -12.25
C SER A 95 -1.46 -8.51 -10.96
N TRP A 96 -0.88 -7.32 -11.08
CA TRP A 96 -0.54 -6.49 -9.93
C TRP A 96 -1.71 -5.56 -9.59
N GLU A 97 -1.93 -5.34 -8.31
CA GLU A 97 -2.91 -4.45 -7.71
C GLU A 97 -2.18 -3.45 -6.81
N PRO A 98 -1.67 -2.35 -7.39
CA PRO A 98 -0.90 -1.36 -6.67
C PRO A 98 -1.72 -0.68 -5.57
N SER A 99 -1.06 -0.43 -4.43
CA SER A 99 -1.52 0.50 -3.40
C SER A 99 -0.36 1.33 -2.86
N TYR A 100 -0.68 2.51 -2.36
CA TYR A 100 0.28 3.52 -1.93
C TYR A 100 -0.02 3.90 -0.50
N GLU A 101 1.00 3.90 0.34
CA GLU A 101 0.89 4.34 1.72
C GLU A 101 1.68 5.64 1.88
N PHE A 102 0.95 6.74 2.09
CA PHE A 102 1.54 8.05 2.29
C PHE A 102 1.73 8.30 3.77
N ALA A 103 2.89 8.81 4.16
CA ALA A 103 3.13 9.35 5.48
C ALA A 103 3.48 10.84 5.37
N TRP A 104 3.03 11.65 6.33
CA TRP A 104 3.32 13.07 6.37
C TRP A 104 3.61 13.56 7.79
N ALA A 105 4.38 14.62 7.87
CA ALA A 105 4.49 15.45 9.06
C ALA A 105 4.53 16.93 8.68
N VAL A 106 3.74 17.73 9.37
CA VAL A 106 3.70 19.19 9.23
C VAL A 106 4.23 19.80 10.51
N SER A 107 5.22 20.67 10.38
CA SER A 107 5.77 21.44 11.48
C SER A 107 5.53 22.91 11.22
N ASP A 108 4.99 23.62 12.21
CA ASP A 108 4.83 25.07 12.20
C ASP A 108 5.85 25.69 13.17
N VAL A 109 6.65 26.64 12.69
CA VAL A 109 7.59 27.43 13.49
C VAL A 109 6.80 28.47 14.26
N LEU A 110 6.87 28.41 15.58
CA LEU A 110 6.36 29.49 16.42
C LEU A 110 7.26 30.71 16.26
N VAL A 111 6.69 31.78 15.72
CA VAL A 111 7.34 33.05 15.33
C VAL A 111 8.23 33.64 16.43
N ASN A 112 8.01 33.29 17.70
CA ASN A 112 8.72 33.89 18.83
C ASN A 112 9.74 32.98 19.54
N LYS A 113 9.94 31.71 19.14
CA LYS A 113 10.78 30.79 19.94
C LYS A 113 11.70 29.85 19.16
N GLY A 114 11.74 29.89 17.83
CA GLY A 114 12.54 28.93 17.04
C GLY A 114 12.14 27.47 17.26
N LEU A 115 11.01 27.23 17.92
CA LEU A 115 10.46 25.92 18.22
C LEU A 115 9.52 25.52 17.08
N THR A 116 9.73 24.33 16.52
CA THR A 116 8.78 23.71 15.60
C THR A 116 7.76 22.91 16.40
N THR A 117 6.48 23.10 16.10
CA THR A 117 5.38 22.33 16.70
C THR A 117 4.66 21.53 15.63
N LYS A 118 4.30 20.28 15.95
CA LYS A 118 3.57 19.36 15.08
C LYS A 118 2.13 19.22 15.56
N ASN A 119 1.40 20.32 15.55
CA ASN A 119 0.05 20.39 16.11
C ASN A 119 -0.97 20.85 15.06
N GLY A 120 -2.25 20.69 15.38
CA GLY A 120 -3.37 21.17 14.57
C GLY A 120 -3.81 20.20 13.48
N THR A 121 -4.81 20.64 12.73
CA THR A 121 -5.36 19.91 11.58
C THR A 121 -5.06 20.64 10.29
N HIS A 122 -4.73 19.89 9.25
CA HIS A 122 -4.20 20.41 7.99
C HIS A 122 -4.92 19.76 6.80
N PRO A 123 -5.24 20.54 5.75
CA PRO A 123 -5.73 20.00 4.50
C PRO A 123 -4.58 19.42 3.67
N ILE A 124 -4.54 18.09 3.56
CA ILE A 124 -3.51 17.36 2.84
C ILE A 124 -4.08 16.81 1.54
N VAL A 125 -3.35 16.93 0.44
CA VAL A 125 -3.64 16.21 -0.81
C VAL A 125 -2.50 15.24 -1.07
N VAL A 126 -2.83 13.97 -1.25
CA VAL A 126 -1.88 12.93 -1.62
C VAL A 126 -2.13 12.49 -3.05
N HIS A 127 -1.07 12.32 -3.81
CA HIS A 127 -1.14 11.90 -5.21
C HIS A 127 -0.02 10.91 -5.52
N ALA A 128 -0.34 9.88 -6.29
CA ALA A 128 0.65 8.97 -6.84
C ALA A 128 0.25 8.53 -8.25
N VAL A 129 1.26 8.41 -9.09
CA VAL A 129 1.18 7.95 -10.47
C VAL A 129 2.21 6.85 -10.67
N LEU A 130 1.78 5.71 -11.20
CA LEU A 130 2.64 4.64 -11.67
C LEU A 130 2.79 4.77 -13.18
N ARG A 131 3.99 5.08 -13.65
CA ARG A 131 4.34 5.14 -15.08
C ARG A 131 5.13 3.91 -15.48
N ASP A 132 4.92 3.47 -16.72
CA ASP A 132 5.82 2.51 -17.35
C ASP A 132 7.11 3.18 -17.84
N GLU A 133 8.03 2.39 -18.38
CA GLU A 133 9.30 2.82 -19.01
C GLU A 133 9.13 3.92 -20.08
N ARG A 134 7.95 4.01 -20.72
CA ARG A 134 7.64 4.99 -21.77
C ARG A 134 7.03 6.27 -21.19
N GLY A 135 6.91 6.36 -19.87
CA GLY A 135 6.28 7.47 -19.16
C GLY A 135 4.74 7.43 -19.20
N VAL A 136 4.11 6.36 -19.68
CA VAL A 136 2.65 6.26 -19.76
C VAL A 136 2.08 5.92 -18.40
N ALA A 137 1.11 6.70 -17.93
CA ALA A 137 0.42 6.45 -16.67
C ALA A 137 -0.40 5.15 -16.74
N ARG A 138 -0.01 4.15 -15.96
CA ARG A 138 -0.69 2.86 -15.85
C ARG A 138 -1.69 2.82 -14.71
N ALA A 139 -1.39 3.49 -13.60
CA ALA A 139 -2.30 3.74 -12.49
C ALA A 139 -2.07 5.15 -11.93
N GLU A 140 -3.14 5.80 -11.47
CA GLU A 140 -3.07 7.14 -10.90
C GLU A 140 -4.11 7.27 -9.78
N VAL A 141 -3.74 7.94 -8.71
CA VAL A 141 -4.65 8.25 -7.62
C VAL A 141 -4.37 9.62 -7.04
N GLU A 142 -5.45 10.36 -6.80
CA GLU A 142 -5.45 11.58 -6.00
C GLU A 142 -6.49 11.45 -4.88
N ARG A 143 -6.12 11.86 -3.67
CA ARG A 143 -7.05 11.95 -2.54
C ARG A 143 -6.84 13.26 -1.78
N LYS A 144 -7.94 13.98 -1.59
CA LYS A 144 -8.01 15.15 -0.72
C LYS A 144 -8.43 14.70 0.67
N LEU A 145 -7.58 14.95 1.65
CA LEU A 145 -7.75 14.56 3.04
C LEU A 145 -7.93 15.83 3.88
N THR A 146 -9.17 16.14 4.24
CA THR A 146 -9.50 17.30 5.08
C THR A 146 -9.38 16.94 6.56
N GLY A 147 -9.03 17.92 7.40
CA GLY A 147 -9.01 17.76 8.86
C GLY A 147 -7.97 16.76 9.38
N GLN A 148 -6.89 16.52 8.63
CA GLN A 148 -5.88 15.55 9.02
C GLN A 148 -4.97 16.09 10.12
N PRO A 149 -4.55 15.28 11.11
CA PRO A 149 -3.54 15.71 12.07
C PRO A 149 -2.22 16.09 11.38
N ALA A 150 -1.42 16.92 12.06
CA ALA A 150 -0.10 17.34 11.59
C ALA A 150 0.81 16.17 11.20
N THR A 151 0.71 15.04 11.90
CA THR A 151 1.38 13.77 11.54
C THR A 151 0.34 12.71 11.22
N GLY A 152 0.52 12.00 10.12
CA GLY A 152 -0.41 10.92 9.77
C GLY A 152 0.13 9.99 8.70
N ARG A 153 -0.63 8.91 8.49
CA ARG A 153 -0.36 7.90 7.47
C ARG A 153 -1.69 7.45 6.87
N GLN A 154 -1.73 7.33 5.55
CA GLN A 154 -2.92 6.90 4.82
C GLN A 154 -2.53 5.93 3.70
N LYS A 155 -3.11 4.74 3.76
CA LYS A 155 -3.07 3.80 2.65
C LYS A 155 -4.20 4.10 1.65
N VAL A 156 -3.84 4.13 0.38
CA VAL A 156 -4.71 4.47 -0.75
C VAL A 156 -4.56 3.39 -1.81
N ALA A 157 -5.67 2.79 -2.23
CA ALA A 157 -5.67 1.84 -3.33
C ALA A 157 -5.38 2.57 -4.66
N GLY A 158 -4.56 1.97 -5.53
CA GLY A 158 -4.28 2.50 -6.87
C GLY A 158 -5.44 2.37 -7.85
N GLY A 159 -6.49 1.62 -7.48
CA GLY A 159 -7.77 1.57 -8.19
C GLY A 159 -7.74 0.86 -9.55
N LYS A 160 -6.57 0.48 -10.05
CA LYS A 160 -6.40 -0.16 -11.35
C LYS A 160 -5.40 -1.30 -11.26
N ARG A 161 -5.77 -2.44 -11.82
CA ARG A 161 -4.86 -3.57 -12.01
C ARG A 161 -3.96 -3.31 -13.20
N ILE A 162 -2.72 -3.75 -13.08
CA ILE A 162 -1.73 -3.71 -14.17
C ILE A 162 -1.31 -5.14 -14.48
N ALA A 163 -0.88 -5.37 -15.72
CA ALA A 163 -0.44 -6.69 -16.14
C ALA A 163 0.76 -7.14 -15.28
N CYS A 164 0.84 -8.44 -14.99
CA CYS A 164 2.05 -9.03 -14.40
C CYS A 164 3.05 -9.26 -15.54
N ASP A 165 3.62 -8.18 -16.05
CA ASP A 165 4.61 -8.15 -17.12
C ASP A 165 6.03 -7.94 -16.58
N THR A 166 7.02 -8.11 -17.45
CA THR A 166 8.42 -7.82 -17.15
C THR A 166 8.69 -6.42 -17.66
N GLY A 167 8.89 -5.46 -16.76
CA GLY A 167 9.06 -4.07 -17.12
C GLY A 167 9.51 -3.22 -15.94
N GLU A 168 10.19 -2.12 -16.26
CA GLU A 168 10.50 -1.10 -15.28
C GLU A 168 9.36 -0.09 -15.18
N TYR A 169 9.01 0.26 -13.96
CA TYR A 169 8.01 1.25 -13.63
C TYR A 169 8.58 2.30 -12.69
N THR A 170 8.00 3.49 -12.74
CA THR A 170 8.30 4.58 -11.81
C THR A 170 7.03 5.00 -11.10
N VAL A 171 7.06 4.97 -9.77
CA VAL A 171 6.05 5.58 -8.91
C VAL A 171 6.46 7.03 -8.66
N GLU A 172 5.81 7.96 -9.30
CA GLU A 172 5.86 9.39 -8.97
C GLU A 172 4.82 9.66 -7.87
N TRP A 173 5.19 10.44 -6.87
CA TRP A 173 4.30 10.73 -5.75
C TRP A 173 4.42 12.17 -5.29
N SER A 174 3.35 12.69 -4.68
CA SER A 174 3.37 13.96 -4.00
C SER A 174 2.50 13.99 -2.74
N VAL A 175 2.92 14.82 -1.79
CA VAL A 175 2.16 15.21 -0.62
C VAL A 175 2.08 16.74 -0.63
N THR A 176 0.87 17.27 -0.65
CA THR A 176 0.61 18.71 -0.71
C THR A 176 -0.08 19.15 0.57
N ARG A 177 0.47 20.17 1.23
CA ARG A 177 -0.26 20.95 2.23
C ARG A 177 -0.90 22.13 1.51
N THR A 178 -2.23 22.14 1.44
CA THR A 178 -2.98 23.15 0.66
C THR A 178 -2.59 24.56 1.10
N HIS A 179 -2.35 25.45 0.13
CA HIS A 179 -1.87 26.85 0.30
C HIS A 179 -0.40 27.03 0.70
N TYR A 180 0.33 25.96 1.05
CA TYR A 180 1.68 26.06 1.59
C TYR A 180 2.76 25.49 0.65
N GLY A 181 2.52 24.32 0.08
CA GLY A 181 3.46 23.70 -0.85
C GLY A 181 3.23 22.22 -1.10
N THR A 182 3.97 21.71 -2.08
CA THR A 182 3.91 20.32 -2.56
C THR A 182 5.29 19.72 -2.51
N LEU A 183 5.42 18.63 -1.75
CA LEU A 183 6.59 17.78 -1.70
C LEU A 183 6.41 16.63 -2.69
N THR A 184 7.42 16.36 -3.50
CA THR A 184 7.38 15.31 -4.54
C THR A 184 8.50 14.29 -4.36
N GLY A 185 8.28 13.08 -4.87
CA GLY A 185 9.32 12.06 -4.97
C GLY A 185 9.05 11.03 -6.06
N SER A 186 9.99 10.10 -6.20
CA SER A 186 9.95 9.07 -7.23
C SER A 186 10.63 7.80 -6.72
N LEU A 187 10.02 6.65 -6.98
CA LEU A 187 10.54 5.33 -6.66
C LEU A 187 10.52 4.45 -7.92
N ARG A 188 11.64 3.80 -8.25
CA ARG A 188 11.67 2.78 -9.30
C ARG A 188 11.17 1.45 -8.76
N TRP A 189 10.48 0.70 -9.60
CA TRP A 189 9.98 -0.64 -9.29
C TRP A 189 10.09 -1.53 -10.53
N ASP A 190 10.64 -2.73 -10.34
CA ASP A 190 10.66 -3.79 -11.35
C ASP A 190 9.43 -4.68 -11.16
N SER A 191 8.56 -4.75 -12.17
CA SER A 191 7.33 -5.53 -12.16
C SER A 191 7.55 -7.02 -12.43
N GLY A 192 8.79 -7.46 -12.60
CA GLY A 192 9.20 -8.82 -12.93
C GLY A 192 8.38 -9.87 -12.20
N CYS A 193 7.54 -10.56 -12.96
CA CYS A 193 6.56 -11.51 -12.44
C CYS A 193 7.04 -12.97 -12.51
N GLU A 194 8.25 -13.23 -13.01
CA GLU A 194 8.70 -14.58 -13.34
C GLU A 194 8.69 -15.53 -12.14
N ARG A 195 9.10 -15.06 -10.97
CA ARG A 195 9.03 -15.86 -9.73
C ARG A 195 7.59 -16.26 -9.37
N HIS A 196 6.61 -15.40 -9.64
CA HIS A 196 5.20 -15.71 -9.40
C HIS A 196 4.65 -16.66 -10.46
N ARG A 197 5.04 -16.49 -11.73
CA ARG A 197 4.65 -17.41 -12.81
C ARG A 197 5.21 -18.81 -12.61
N GLU A 198 6.48 -18.92 -12.23
CA GLU A 198 7.12 -20.20 -11.88
C GLU A 198 6.40 -20.84 -10.69
N ALA A 199 6.14 -20.05 -9.63
CA ALA A 199 5.42 -20.54 -8.47
C ALA A 199 4.01 -21.07 -8.81
N PHE A 200 3.35 -20.51 -9.83
CA PHE A 200 1.99 -20.86 -10.24
C PHE A 200 1.96 -21.82 -11.44
N SER A 201 3.12 -22.28 -11.90
CA SER A 201 3.23 -23.18 -13.03
C SER A 201 2.62 -24.55 -12.73
N ALA A 202 2.24 -25.26 -13.79
CA ALA A 202 1.64 -26.60 -13.71
C ALA A 202 2.54 -27.64 -13.01
N GLU A 203 3.84 -27.41 -13.08
CA GLU A 203 4.90 -28.35 -12.69
C GLU A 203 5.35 -28.13 -11.25
N ASN A 204 5.05 -26.96 -10.68
CA ASN A 204 5.38 -26.67 -9.29
C ASN A 204 4.55 -27.56 -8.34
N GLY A 205 5.24 -28.28 -7.44
CA GLY A 205 4.63 -29.23 -6.50
C GLY A 205 4.16 -30.55 -7.12
N ARG A 206 4.85 -31.05 -8.17
CA ARG A 206 4.69 -32.40 -8.73
C ARG A 206 5.69 -33.44 -8.16
N ALA A 207 6.41 -33.12 -7.08
CA ALA A 207 7.28 -34.07 -6.38
C ALA A 207 6.49 -35.02 -5.47
#